data_AF-A0AAJ7C6C8-F1
#
_entry.id   AF-A0AAJ7C6C8-F1
#
_cell.length_a   1.000
_cell.length_b   1.000
_cell.length_c   1.000
_cell.angle_alpha   90.00
_cell.angle_beta   90.00
_cell.angle_gamma   90.00
#
_symmetry.space_group_name_H-M   'P 1'
#
loop_
_entity.id
_entity.type
_entity.pdbx_description
1 polymer ?
#
loop_
_entity_poly.entity_id
_entity_poly.type
_entity_poly.pdbx_seq_one_letter_code
_entity_poly.pdbx_strand_id
1 'polypeptide(L)'
;MTQRLIFAVAVMVIGMTCPLYAGVMKRPRYVQCQSSLECMPGNCCTIGEVRFSIPQCQPLQEEGDVCRPSGHATLNTTLVYPDGTQVELTDVHIMLCPCSYGMTCDDGICRDPSQKRGFNHLMEEASIQDD
;
A
#
# COMPACT_ATOMS: atom_id res chain seq x y z
N MET A 1 -30.42 38.08 -31.48
CA MET A 1 -31.07 36.92 -30.81
C MET A 1 -30.10 35.78 -30.51
N THR A 2 -29.15 35.47 -31.40
CA THR A 2 -28.15 34.39 -31.27
C THR A 2 -27.22 34.52 -30.07
N GLN A 3 -26.78 35.73 -29.71
CA GLN A 3 -25.82 35.92 -28.60
C GLN A 3 -26.41 35.61 -27.22
N ARG A 4 -27.69 35.91 -26.98
CA ARG A 4 -28.37 35.57 -25.73
C ARG A 4 -28.60 34.06 -25.57
N LEU A 5 -28.79 33.34 -26.67
CA LEU A 5 -28.91 31.89 -26.70
C LEU A 5 -27.56 31.21 -26.42
N ILE A 6 -26.45 31.75 -26.95
CA ILE A 6 -25.09 31.23 -26.70
C ILE A 6 -24.73 31.33 -25.21
N PHE A 7 -24.99 32.48 -24.57
CA PHE A 7 -24.73 32.65 -23.13
C PHE A 7 -25.58 31.71 -22.27
N ALA A 8 -26.85 31.51 -22.62
CA ALA A 8 -27.74 30.60 -21.89
C ALA A 8 -27.29 29.13 -21.99
N VAL A 9 -26.83 28.69 -23.17
CA VAL A 9 -26.32 27.33 -23.37
C VAL A 9 -24.99 27.12 -22.63
N ALA A 10 -24.09 28.10 -22.64
CA ALA A 10 -22.81 28.01 -21.93
C ALA A 10 -22.98 27.86 -20.40
N VAL A 11 -23.91 28.59 -19.79
CA VAL A 11 -24.21 28.48 -18.35
C VAL A 11 -24.82 27.13 -17.99
N MET A 12 -25.66 26.56 -18.87
CA MET A 12 -26.26 25.23 -18.67
C MET A 12 -25.25 24.10 -18.75
N VAL A 13 -24.24 24.20 -19.64
CA VAL A 13 -23.18 23.17 -19.78
C VAL A 13 -22.22 23.18 -18.60
N ILE A 14 -21.90 24.35 -18.03
CA ILE A 14 -21.00 24.48 -16.87
C ILE A 14 -21.69 23.99 -15.58
N GLY A 15 -23.01 24.12 -15.46
CA GLY A 15 -23.77 23.63 -14.31
C GLY A 15 -23.96 22.10 -14.29
N MET A 16 -23.81 21.42 -15.42
CA MET A 16 -24.12 19.98 -15.56
C MET A 16 -22.90 19.05 -15.49
N THR A 17 -21.68 19.59 -15.42
CA THR A 17 -20.44 18.77 -15.40
C THR A 17 -19.90 18.44 -14.02
N CYS A 18 -20.56 18.80 -12.91
CA CYS A 18 -20.09 18.40 -11.59
C CYS A 18 -21.23 18.26 -10.57
N PRO A 19 -21.71 17.02 -10.35
CA PRO A 19 -21.54 16.47 -9.00
C PRO A 19 -21.26 14.95 -9.03
N LEU A 20 -20.10 14.52 -9.54
CA LEU A 20 -19.66 13.12 -9.40
C LEU A 20 -18.44 12.92 -8.48
N TYR A 21 -18.05 13.94 -7.71
CA TYR A 21 -16.97 13.82 -6.74
C TYR A 21 -17.41 14.27 -5.35
N ALA A 22 -18.47 13.65 -4.81
CA ALA A 22 -18.81 13.82 -3.40
C ALA A 22 -19.05 12.46 -2.72
N GLY A 23 -18.22 11.49 -3.06
CA GLY A 23 -17.96 10.29 -2.25
C GLY A 23 -16.61 10.38 -1.56
N VAL A 24 -16.14 11.57 -1.18
CA VAL A 24 -14.99 11.66 -0.26
C VAL A 24 -15.51 11.23 1.10
N MET A 25 -15.46 9.92 1.38
CA MET A 25 -15.45 9.45 2.76
C MET A 25 -14.30 10.22 3.42
N LYS A 26 -14.65 11.22 4.25
CA LYS A 26 -13.64 12.01 4.95
C LYS A 26 -12.93 11.06 5.89
N ARG A 27 -11.77 10.56 5.44
CA ARG A 27 -10.85 9.76 6.23
C ARG A 27 -10.60 10.49 7.57
N PRO A 28 -10.69 9.79 8.71
CA PRO A 28 -10.35 10.39 9.99
C PRO A 28 -8.93 10.94 9.98
N ARG A 29 -8.69 12.05 10.70
CA ARG A 29 -7.37 12.69 10.74
C ARG A 29 -6.27 11.80 11.32
N TYR A 30 -6.63 10.82 12.14
CA TYR A 30 -5.68 9.90 12.76
C TYR A 30 -5.17 8.85 11.77
N VAL A 31 -5.95 8.48 10.74
CA VAL A 31 -5.52 7.55 9.70
C VAL A 31 -4.57 8.29 8.75
N GLN A 32 -3.35 7.78 8.56
CA GLN A 32 -2.36 8.44 7.71
C GLN A 32 -2.41 7.97 6.26
N CYS A 33 -2.75 6.70 6.03
CA CYS A 33 -2.86 6.11 4.70
C CYS A 33 -4.01 5.09 4.63
N GLN A 34 -4.64 4.95 3.46
CA GLN A 34 -5.56 3.84 3.15
C GLN A 34 -4.94 2.83 2.18
N SER A 35 -3.92 3.25 1.43
CA SER A 35 -3.17 2.42 0.49
C SER A 35 -1.72 2.84 0.45
N SER A 36 -0.83 1.92 0.06
CA SER A 36 0.59 2.21 -0.15
C SER A 36 0.82 3.27 -1.25
N LEU A 37 -0.13 3.46 -2.16
CA LEU A 37 -0.08 4.51 -3.19
C LEU A 37 -0.20 5.93 -2.63
N GLU A 38 -0.69 6.09 -1.40
CA GLU A 38 -0.78 7.39 -0.73
C GLU A 38 0.55 7.82 -0.07
N CYS A 39 1.49 6.89 0.05
CA CYS A 39 2.78 7.13 0.69
C CYS A 39 3.82 7.63 -0.33
N MET A 40 4.88 8.28 0.17
CA MET A 40 6.01 8.69 -0.67
C MET A 40 6.73 7.47 -1.28
N PRO A 41 7.43 7.63 -2.42
CA PRO A 41 8.29 6.58 -2.95
C PRO A 41 9.29 6.09 -1.90
N GLY A 42 9.50 4.78 -1.82
CA GLY A 42 10.33 4.17 -0.77
C GLY A 42 9.60 3.99 0.57
N ASN A 43 8.30 4.27 0.64
CA ASN A 43 7.45 3.97 1.78
C ASN A 43 6.27 3.08 1.38
N CYS A 44 5.72 2.36 2.35
CA CYS A 44 4.48 1.60 2.20
C CYS A 44 3.49 1.95 3.31
N CYS A 45 2.21 1.63 3.10
CA CYS A 45 1.20 1.77 4.14
C CYS A 45 1.16 0.50 5.00
N THR A 46 1.34 0.63 6.30
CA THR A 46 1.36 -0.50 7.24
C THR A 46 0.19 -0.43 8.21
N ILE A 47 -0.27 -1.59 8.69
CA ILE A 47 -1.26 -1.72 9.76
C ILE A 47 -0.78 -2.73 10.79
N GLY A 48 -0.94 -2.41 12.08
CA GLY A 48 -0.56 -3.31 13.17
C GLY A 48 -1.60 -4.41 13.43
N GLU A 49 -1.17 -5.54 13.98
CA GLU A 49 -2.03 -6.70 14.33
C GLU A 49 -2.76 -6.52 15.68
N VAL A 50 -3.05 -5.27 16.09
CA VAL A 50 -3.77 -4.95 17.33
C VAL A 50 -5.08 -4.25 17.02
N ARG A 51 -6.06 -4.35 17.93
CA ARG A 51 -7.34 -3.67 17.77
C ARG A 51 -7.15 -2.17 17.71
N PHE A 52 -7.88 -1.54 16.79
CA PHE A 52 -7.83 -0.09 16.55
C PHE A 52 -6.43 0.40 16.17
N SER A 53 -5.60 -0.47 15.60
CA SER A 53 -4.37 -0.05 14.96
C SER A 53 -4.67 1.01 13.91
N ILE A 54 -3.78 2.00 13.83
CA ILE A 54 -3.92 3.13 12.94
C ILE A 54 -2.93 2.91 11.80
N PRO A 55 -3.36 2.92 10.52
CA PRO A 55 -2.46 2.70 9.41
C PRO A 55 -1.53 3.91 9.21
N GLN A 56 -0.26 3.61 8.94
CA GLN A 56 0.82 4.60 8.86
C GLN A 56 1.75 4.34 7.68
N CYS A 57 2.24 5.41 7.06
CA CYS A 57 3.29 5.31 6.06
C CYS A 57 4.64 5.06 6.75
N GLN A 58 5.28 3.95 6.43
CA GLN A 58 6.60 3.57 6.95
C GLN A 58 7.60 3.37 5.81
N PRO A 59 8.91 3.59 6.03
CA PRO A 59 9.92 3.30 5.03
C PRO A 59 9.99 1.79 4.74
N LEU A 60 10.38 1.45 3.50
CA LEU A 60 10.79 0.09 3.15
C LEU A 60 11.97 -0.35 4.03
N GLN A 61 12.08 -1.64 4.30
CA GLN A 61 13.17 -2.18 5.11
C GLN A 61 14.48 -2.17 4.32
N GLU A 62 15.55 -1.65 4.92
CA GLU A 62 16.88 -1.54 4.30
C GLU A 62 17.69 -2.81 4.52
N GLU A 63 18.90 -2.88 3.95
CA GLU A 63 19.78 -4.03 4.14
C GLU A 63 20.14 -4.23 5.61
N GLY A 64 19.99 -5.45 6.10
CA GLY A 64 20.22 -5.80 7.51
C GLY A 64 19.02 -5.58 8.43
N ASP A 65 17.96 -4.92 7.97
CA ASP A 65 16.74 -4.74 8.74
C ASP A 65 15.96 -6.04 8.90
N VAL A 66 15.19 -6.13 9.99
CA VAL A 66 14.26 -7.22 10.22
C VAL A 66 13.11 -7.13 9.24
N CYS A 67 12.78 -8.25 8.61
CA CYS A 67 11.69 -8.35 7.67
C CYS A 67 10.83 -9.58 7.92
N ARG A 68 9.59 -9.53 7.42
CA ARG A 68 8.71 -10.69 7.36
C ARG A 68 8.99 -11.45 6.06
N PRO A 69 9.23 -12.78 6.08
CA PRO A 69 9.44 -13.55 4.85
C PRO A 69 8.30 -13.40 3.81
N SER A 70 7.06 -13.24 4.29
CA SER A 70 5.89 -12.91 3.47
C SER A 70 5.56 -11.41 3.46
N GLY A 71 6.56 -10.54 3.64
CA GLY A 71 6.39 -9.10 3.79
C GLY A 71 5.82 -8.39 2.55
N HIS A 72 5.95 -8.97 1.36
CA HIS A 72 5.30 -8.46 0.14
C HIS A 72 3.79 -8.71 0.11
N ALA A 73 3.26 -9.60 0.95
CA ALA A 73 1.82 -9.85 1.00
C ALA A 73 1.09 -8.62 1.53
N THR A 74 0.07 -8.20 0.77
CA THR A 74 -0.82 -7.11 1.17
C THR A 74 -2.15 -7.64 1.68
N LEU A 75 -2.83 -6.80 2.44
CA LEU A 75 -4.15 -7.06 3.00
C LEU A 75 -5.14 -6.01 2.48
N ASN A 76 -6.34 -6.47 2.12
CA ASN A 76 -7.50 -5.62 1.89
C ASN A 76 -8.49 -5.87 3.02
N THR A 77 -8.89 -4.83 3.74
CA THR A 77 -9.78 -4.97 4.90
C THR A 77 -10.52 -3.67 5.21
N THR A 78 -11.58 -3.77 6.01
CA THR A 78 -12.31 -2.61 6.52
C THR A 78 -12.12 -2.54 8.02
N LEU A 79 -11.50 -1.46 8.49
CA LEU A 79 -11.34 -1.17 9.91
C LEU A 79 -12.59 -0.47 10.43
N VAL A 80 -13.01 -0.85 11.64
CA VAL A 80 -14.09 -0.18 12.38
C VAL A 80 -13.51 0.34 13.69
N TYR A 81 -13.55 1.66 13.87
CA TYR A 81 -13.02 2.33 15.05
C TYR A 81 -14.10 2.53 16.13
N PRO A 82 -13.73 2.79 17.40
CA PRO A 82 -14.69 2.95 18.49
C PRO A 82 -15.66 4.13 18.33
N ASP A 83 -15.30 5.11 17.50
CA ASP A 83 -16.14 6.26 17.13
C ASP A 83 -17.20 5.91 16.07
N GLY A 84 -17.26 4.65 15.62
CA GLY A 84 -18.15 4.16 14.57
C GLY A 84 -17.63 4.43 13.16
N THR A 85 -16.46 5.07 13.00
CA THR A 85 -15.89 5.33 11.68
C THR A 85 -15.41 4.03 11.05
N GLN A 86 -15.70 3.89 9.76
CA GLN A 86 -15.24 2.79 8.94
C GLN A 86 -14.22 3.28 7.92
N VAL A 87 -13.15 2.52 7.77
CA VAL A 87 -12.03 2.86 6.89
C VAL A 87 -11.67 1.65 6.07
N GLU A 88 -11.87 1.73 4.77
CA GLU A 88 -11.41 0.72 3.81
C GLU A 88 -9.91 0.89 3.58
N LEU A 89 -9.19 -0.22 3.70
CA LEU A 89 -7.76 -0.32 3.42
C LEU A 89 -7.56 -1.26 2.23
N THR A 90 -6.71 -0.82 1.31
CA THR A 90 -6.33 -1.58 0.11
C THR A 90 -4.82 -1.58 -0.06
N ASP A 91 -4.25 -2.74 -0.38
CA ASP A 91 -2.82 -2.90 -0.62
C ASP A 91 -1.94 -2.38 0.55
N VAL A 92 -2.34 -2.71 1.79
CA VAL A 92 -1.59 -2.38 3.01
C VAL A 92 -0.79 -3.57 3.52
N HIS A 93 0.37 -3.31 4.11
CA HIS A 93 1.24 -4.33 4.68
C HIS A 93 0.98 -4.52 6.18
N ILE A 94 1.18 -5.74 6.66
CA ILE A 94 0.97 -6.06 8.07
C ILE A 94 2.30 -5.88 8.84
N MET A 95 2.28 -5.05 9.87
CA MET A 95 3.38 -4.73 10.81
C MET A 95 4.61 -4.04 10.22
N LEU A 96 5.15 -4.53 9.11
CA LEU A 96 6.39 -4.04 8.49
C LEU A 96 6.18 -3.84 6.99
N CYS A 97 6.88 -2.86 6.43
CA CYS A 97 7.04 -2.78 4.98
C CYS A 97 7.89 -3.93 4.44
N PRO A 98 7.80 -4.23 3.13
CA PRO A 98 8.72 -5.17 2.50
C PRO A 98 10.15 -4.58 2.46
N CYS A 99 11.11 -5.43 2.10
CA CYS A 99 12.46 -4.98 1.81
C CYS A 99 12.47 -3.96 0.66
N SER A 100 13.49 -3.11 0.67
CA SER A 100 13.72 -2.11 -0.37
C SER A 100 13.95 -2.77 -1.75
N TYR A 101 13.88 -1.96 -2.80
CA TYR A 101 13.89 -2.43 -4.18
C TYR A 101 15.12 -3.32 -4.47
N GLY A 102 14.87 -4.51 -5.00
CA GLY A 102 15.92 -5.47 -5.38
C GLY A 102 16.46 -6.33 -4.23
N MET A 103 15.98 -6.14 -3.00
CA MET A 103 16.36 -6.97 -1.85
C MET A 103 15.36 -8.10 -1.61
N THR A 104 15.80 -9.14 -0.91
CA THR A 104 14.95 -10.27 -0.49
C THR A 104 15.00 -10.44 1.02
N CYS A 105 13.87 -10.83 1.60
CA CYS A 105 13.82 -11.22 3.01
C CYS A 105 14.32 -12.66 3.17
N ASP A 106 15.53 -12.81 3.71
CA ASP A 106 16.23 -14.09 3.89
C ASP A 106 16.50 -14.31 5.39
N ASP A 107 15.96 -15.41 5.95
CA ASP A 107 16.00 -15.69 7.40
C ASP A 107 15.51 -14.52 8.29
N GLY A 108 14.52 -13.77 7.79
CA GLY A 108 13.95 -12.64 8.52
C GLY A 108 14.80 -11.37 8.48
N ILE A 109 15.81 -11.31 7.61
CA ILE A 109 16.67 -10.14 7.40
C ILE A 109 16.66 -9.75 5.91
N CYS A 110 16.57 -8.46 5.61
CA CYS A 110 16.68 -7.97 4.25
C CYS A 110 18.13 -8.09 3.76
N ARG A 111 18.34 -8.77 2.64
CA ARG A 111 19.65 -8.97 2.03
C ARG A 111 19.60 -8.72 0.54
N ASP A 112 20.75 -8.32 -0.01
CA ASP A 112 20.97 -8.38 -1.45
C ASP A 112 20.97 -9.86 -1.89
N PRO A 113 20.13 -10.24 -2.87
CA PRO A 113 20.06 -11.61 -3.36
C PRO A 113 21.40 -12.14 -3.91
N SER A 114 22.31 -11.27 -4.36
CA SER A 114 23.65 -11.66 -4.83
C SER A 114 24.55 -12.19 -3.71
N GLN A 115 24.28 -11.84 -2.44
CA GLN A 115 25.03 -12.33 -1.29
C GLN A 115 24.58 -13.74 -0.85
N LYS A 116 23.50 -14.27 -1.42
CA LYS A 116 22.99 -15.59 -1.04
C LYS A 116 23.98 -16.68 -1.46
N ARG A 117 24.41 -17.50 -0.50
CA ARG A 117 25.24 -18.68 -0.77
C ARG A 117 24.50 -19.58 -1.76
N GLY A 118 25.10 -19.80 -2.94
CA GLY A 118 24.48 -20.58 -4.01
C GLY A 118 23.82 -19.76 -5.13
N PHE A 119 23.97 -18.43 -5.18
CA PHE A 119 23.49 -17.61 -6.31
C PHE A 119 24.00 -18.10 -7.68
N ASN A 120 25.15 -18.78 -7.70
CA ASN A 120 25.75 -19.35 -8.91
C ASN A 120 25.39 -20.83 -9.15
N HIS A 121 24.59 -21.47 -8.30
CA HIS A 121 24.10 -22.82 -8.56
C HIS A 121 22.81 -22.71 -9.36
N LEU A 122 22.86 -23.17 -10.62
CA LEU A 122 21.68 -23.38 -11.45
C LEU A 122 20.71 -24.28 -10.68
N MET A 123 19.42 -23.92 -10.69
CA MET A 123 18.29 -24.60 -10.03
C MET A 123 18.01 -26.04 -10.55
N GLU A 124 19.04 -26.84 -10.78
CA GLU A 124 18.91 -28.17 -11.35
C GLU A 124 19.69 -29.22 -10.55
N GLU A 125 19.64 -29.14 -9.22
CA GLU A 125 20.09 -30.22 -8.34
C GLU A 125 19.39 -30.14 -6.97
N ALA A 126 18.05 -30.17 -7.01
CA ALA A 126 17.23 -30.42 -5.82
C ALA A 126 16.38 -31.66 -6.03
N SER A 127 17.03 -32.80 -6.23
CA SER A 127 16.38 -34.11 -6.09
C SER A 127 17.39 -35.25 -5.90
N ILE A 128 18.13 -35.28 -4.77
CA ILE A 128 18.51 -36.51 -4.04
C ILE A 128 18.72 -36.06 -2.58
N GLN A 129 17.67 -36.02 -1.76
CA GLN A 129 17.13 -37.10 -0.94
C GLN A 129 18.03 -37.46 0.26
N ASP A 130 17.45 -37.28 1.44
CA ASP A 130 17.95 -37.65 2.77
C ASP A 130 18.50 -39.08 2.84
N ASP A 131 19.65 -39.23 3.50
CA ASP A 131 20.03 -40.37 4.36
C ASP A 131 21.08 -39.91 5.40
#